data_AF-A0A392UAE0-F1
#
_entry.id   AF-A0A392UAE0-F1
#
_cell.length_a   1.000
_cell.length_b   1.000
_cell.length_c   1.000
_cell.angle_alpha   90.00
_cell.angle_beta   90.00
_cell.angle_gamma   90.00
#
_symmetry.space_group_name_H-M   'P 1'
#
loop_
_entity.id
_entity.type
_entity.pdbx_description
1 polymer ?
#
loop_
_entity_poly.entity_id
_entity_poly.type
_entity_poly.pdbx_seq_one_letter_code
_entity_poly.pdbx_strand_id
1 'polypeptide(L)' 'MISKGSIVCVNIWAMGRDPKVWKNPLEFRPERFMEFGIESDIDIKGHHFELLPFGSGRRGCPGMPLAMRQLPT' A
#
# COMPACT_ATOMS: atom_id res chain seq x y z
N MET A 1 -5.87 -2.21 26.08
CA MET A 1 -6.03 -3.66 25.79
C MET A 1 -7.19 -3.85 24.82
N ILE A 2 -7.07 -4.79 23.89
CA ILE A 2 -8.15 -5.17 22.95
C ILE A 2 -8.79 -6.45 23.47
N SER A 3 -10.13 -6.51 23.57
CA SER A 3 -10.84 -7.67 24.11
C SER A 3 -10.80 -8.87 23.15
N LYS A 4 -10.78 -10.09 23.71
CA LYS A 4 -10.88 -11.33 22.93
C LYS A 4 -12.17 -11.31 22.09
N GLY A 5 -12.06 -11.65 20.81
CA GLY A 5 -13.17 -11.63 19.86
C GLY A 5 -13.35 -10.32 19.10
N SER A 6 -12.60 -9.26 19.44
CA SER A 6 -12.54 -8.05 18.64
C SER A 6 -11.94 -8.33 17.25
N ILE A 7 -12.53 -7.74 16.22
CA ILE A 7 -11.95 -7.68 14.87
C ILE A 7 -11.19 -6.36 14.75
N VAL A 8 -9.91 -6.44 14.37
CA VAL A 8 -9.08 -5.27 14.09
C VAL A 8 -8.97 -5.12 12.58
N CYS A 9 -9.46 -3.99 12.07
CA CYS A 9 -9.39 -3.66 10.65
C CYS A 9 -8.35 -2.55 10.43
N VAL A 10 -7.49 -2.74 9.43
CA VAL A 10 -6.55 -1.70 9.00
C VAL A 10 -7.23 -0.82 7.96
N ASN A 11 -7.23 0.49 8.18
CA ASN A 11 -7.85 1.44 7.26
C ASN A 11 -6.89 1.85 6.14
N ILE A 12 -6.68 0.93 5.19
CA ILE A 12 -5.79 1.13 4.03
C ILE A 12 -6.22 2.35 3.20
N TRP A 13 -7.53 2.64 3.14
CA TRP A 13 -8.06 3.79 2.39
C TRP A 13 -7.55 5.13 2.94
N ALA A 14 -7.55 5.29 4.27
CA ALA A 14 -7.05 6.50 4.92
C ALA A 14 -5.52 6.58 4.83
N MET A 15 -4.81 5.46 4.99
CA MET A 15 -3.35 5.40 4.90
C MET A 15 -2.84 5.83 3.52
N GLY A 16 -3.46 5.35 2.44
CA GLY A 16 -3.13 5.76 1.08
C GLY A 16 -3.51 7.21 0.73
N ARG A 17 -4.11 7.95 1.67
CA ARG A 17 -4.54 9.35 1.50
C ARG A 17 -4.01 10.29 2.58
N ASP A 18 -3.12 9.81 3.46
CA ASP A 18 -2.59 10.64 4.54
C ASP A 18 -1.65 11.71 3.95
N PRO A 19 -1.96 13.02 4.10
CA PRO A 19 -1.11 14.10 3.59
C PRO A 19 0.24 14.21 4.32
N LYS A 20 0.41 13.56 5.48
CA LYS A 20 1.72 13.47 6.18
C LYS A 20 2.66 12.46 5.53
N VAL A 21 2.11 11.49 4.80
CA VAL A 21 2.87 10.44 4.11
C VAL A 21 3.00 10.77 2.63
N TRP A 22 1.90 11.21 2.00
CA TRP A 22 1.80 11.40 0.57
C TRP A 22 1.58 12.88 0.22
N LYS A 23 2.48 13.47 -0.59
CA LYS A 23 2.29 14.84 -1.11
C LYS A 23 1.15 14.90 -2.11
N ASN A 24 0.15 15.76 -1.96
CA ASN A 24 -1.05 15.78 -2.84
C ASN A 24 -1.74 14.39 -2.94
N PRO A 25 -2.25 13.83 -1.82
CA PRO A 25 -2.73 12.44 -1.75
C PRO A 25 -3.97 12.13 -2.60
N LEU A 26 -4.71 13.16 -3.02
CA LEU A 26 -5.95 13.01 -3.80
C LEU A 26 -5.72 13.18 -5.31
N GLU A 27 -4.51 13.54 -5.72
CA GLU A 27 -4.12 13.71 -7.12
C GLU A 27 -3.66 12.37 -7.70
N PHE A 28 -4.17 12.01 -8.89
CA PHE A 28 -3.65 10.86 -9.63
C PHE A 28 -2.28 11.23 -10.21
N ARG A 29 -1.21 10.73 -9.57
CA ARG A 29 0.19 11.05 -9.91
C ARG A 29 1.05 9.77 -9.95
N PRO A 30 1.00 8.98 -11.04
CA PRO A 30 1.79 7.74 -11.19
C PRO A 30 3.30 7.94 -11.03
N GLU A 31 3.81 9.11 -11.42
CA GLU A 31 5.23 9.50 -11.37
C GLU A 31 5.79 9.47 -9.96
N ARG A 32 4.92 9.48 -8.95
CA ARG A 32 5.27 9.32 -7.53
C ARG A 32 6.06 8.04 -7.24
N PHE A 33 5.83 6.99 -8.01
CA PHE A 33 6.46 5.68 -7.82
C PHE A 33 7.62 5.43 -8.80
N MET A 34 8.05 6.46 -9.54
CA MET A 34 9.17 6.40 -10.49
C MET A 34 10.45 6.93 -9.84
N GLU A 35 11.62 6.56 -10.38
CA GLU A 35 13.00 6.59 -9.83
C GLU A 35 13.55 7.87 -9.15
N PHE A 36 12.75 8.92 -8.95
CA PHE A 36 13.20 10.19 -8.39
C PHE A 36 12.39 10.61 -7.14
N GLY A 37 12.62 9.98 -5.99
CA GLY A 37 12.15 10.50 -4.69
C GLY A 37 12.12 9.49 -3.53
N ILE A 38 11.83 9.95 -2.31
CA ILE A 38 11.65 9.06 -1.13
C ILE A 38 10.51 8.05 -1.37
N GLU A 39 9.53 8.41 -2.20
CA GLU A 39 8.39 7.57 -2.57
C GLU A 39 8.77 6.48 -3.61
N SER A 40 9.96 6.55 -4.24
CA SER A 40 10.41 5.58 -5.26
C SER A 40 10.94 4.27 -4.69
N ASP A 41 11.32 4.25 -3.41
CA ASP A 41 11.77 3.04 -2.72
C ASP A 41 10.59 2.21 -2.18
N ILE A 42 9.37 2.77 -2.20
CA ILE A 42 8.16 2.09 -1.70
C ILE A 42 7.78 0.96 -2.64
N ASP A 43 7.89 -0.28 -2.14
CA ASP A 43 7.43 -1.46 -2.85
C ASP A 43 6.00 -1.88 -2.45
N ILE A 44 5.39 -2.70 -3.30
CA ILE A 44 4.07 -3.30 -3.06
C ILE A 44 4.15 -4.65 -2.36
N LYS A 45 5.33 -5.08 -1.91
CA LYS A 45 5.57 -6.42 -1.34
C LYS A 45 5.11 -6.53 0.12
N GLY A 46 4.60 -5.43 0.67
CA GLY A 46 4.08 -5.37 2.04
C GLY A 46 5.17 -5.13 3.10
N HIS A 47 6.34 -4.64 2.70
CA HIS A 47 7.39 -4.18 3.62
C HIS A 47 7.27 -2.69 3.97
N HIS A 48 6.58 -1.92 3.10
CA HIS A 48 6.33 -0.50 3.23
C HIS A 48 4.86 -0.28 3.57
N PHE A 49 4.56 0.10 4.81
CA PHE A 49 3.18 0.15 5.30
C PHE A 49 2.39 1.36 4.78
N GLU A 50 3.08 2.33 4.19
CA GLU A 50 2.50 3.46 3.48
C GLU A 50 1.61 2.98 2.32
N LEU A 51 1.95 1.84 1.70
CA LEU A 51 1.29 1.29 0.52
C LEU A 51 1.06 -0.23 0.64
N LEU A 52 -0.19 -0.65 0.82
CA LEU A 52 -0.56 -2.08 1.00
C LEU A 52 -1.65 -2.57 0.04
N PRO A 53 -1.50 -2.42 -1.30
CA PRO A 53 -2.52 -2.82 -2.27
C PRO A 53 -2.82 -4.33 -2.25
N PHE A 54 -1.83 -5.12 -1.84
CA PHE A 54 -1.94 -6.58 -1.70
C PHE A 54 -1.88 -7.05 -0.24
N GLY A 55 -2.03 -6.14 0.74
CA GLY A 55 -1.84 -6.46 2.15
C GLY A 55 -0.38 -6.75 2.52
N SER A 56 -0.16 -7.37 3.68
CA SER A 56 1.18 -7.69 4.20
C SER A 56 1.17 -8.94 5.09
N GLY A 57 2.35 -9.54 5.29
CA GLY A 57 2.59 -10.65 6.20
C GLY A 57 1.80 -11.92 5.84
N ARG A 58 1.42 -12.69 6.86
CA ARG A 58 0.73 -14.00 6.69
C ARG A 58 -0.63 -13.93 5.99
N ARG A 59 -1.20 -12.74 5.83
CA ARG A 59 -2.51 -12.51 5.19
C ARG A 59 -2.42 -11.66 3.93
N GLY A 60 -1.21 -11.46 3.39
CA GLY A 60 -1.00 -10.86 2.09
C GLY A 60 -1.65 -11.67 0.96
N CYS A 61 -2.01 -10.98 -0.12
CA CYS A 61 -2.68 -11.57 -1.27
C CYS A 61 -1.74 -12.57 -1.99
N PRO A 62 -2.12 -13.85 -2.09
CA PRO A 62 -1.31 -14.82 -2.83
C PRO A 62 -1.30 -14.56 -4.34
N GLY A 63 -2.24 -13.76 -4.85
CA GLY A 63 -2.37 -13.39 -6.26
C GLY A 63 -1.51 -12.22 -6.71
N MET A 64 -0.72 -11.59 -5.83
CA MET A 64 0.14 -10.45 -6.19
C MET A 64 1.04 -10.74 -7.40
N PRO A 65 1.76 -11.89 -7.49
CA PRO A 65 2.61 -12.16 -8.65
C PRO A 65 1.83 -12.29 -9.96
N LEU A 66 0.58 -12.79 -9.90
CA LEU A 66 -0.28 -12.89 -11.09
C LEU A 66 -0.73 -11.50 -11.54
N ALA A 67 -1.23 -10.67 -10.62
CA ALA A 67 -1.67 -9.30 -10.93
C ALA A 67 -0.54 -8.49 -11.58
N MET A 68 0.68 -8.59 -11.05
CA MET A 68 1.84 -7.89 -11.62
C MET A 68 2.25 -8.34 -13.03
N ARG A 69 1.84 -9.55 -13.44
CA ARG A 69 2.07 -10.04 -14.81
C ARG A 69 0.91 -9.71 -15.75
N GLN A 70 -0.29 -9.49 -15.22
CA GLN A 70 -1.49 -9.25 -16.02
C GLN A 70 -1.81 -7.78 -16.24
N LEU A 71 -1.42 -6.91 -15.30
CA LEU A 71 -1.60 -5.47 -15.47
C LEU A 71 -0.65 -4.96 -16.56
N PRO A 72 -1.15 -4.13 -17.50
CA PRO A 72 -0.30 -3.51 -18.50
C PRO A 72 0.73 -2.60 -17.83
N THR A 73 1.99 -2.74 -18.25
CA THR A 73 3.09 -1.83 -17.93
C THR A 73 3.09 -0.61 -18.84
#